data_AF-A0AAD7DC72-F1
#
_entry.id   AF-A0AAD7DC72-F1
#
_cell.length_a   1.000
_cell.length_b   1.000
_cell.length_c   1.000
_cell.angle_alpha   90.00
_cell.angle_beta   90.00
_cell.angle_gamma   90.00
#
_symmetry.space_group_name_H-M   'P 1'
#
loop_
_entity.id
_entity.type
_entity.pdbx_description
1 polymer ?
#
loop_
_entity_poly.entity_id
_entity_poly.type
_entity_poly.pdbx_seq_one_letter_code
_entity_poly.pdbx_strand_id
1 'polypeptide(L)'
;MYEETRHQETPGHPPLARTVYLSRCPRHLPKHRPAVGDASAAVDAASMLPDHINRHHVPRVPRDPSSAHVTPGWRCCRHDSDDEEEVQSNAEYLPRQADEFIRAAEILRAHVPHKNRIWMSSIVKRDIGHNVSLMVADINRHEHRAQKRDNTWPKNGDKEGARHSQNTMGYQCVQTEEVTITEVVEEGGAQAKKSGAELD
;
A
#
# COMPACT_ATOMS: atom_id res chain seq x y z
N MET A 1 -64.29 6.28 -28.04
CA MET A 1 -62.92 6.52 -27.54
C MET A 1 -62.86 5.93 -26.15
N TYR A 2 -62.03 4.92 -25.92
CA TYR A 2 -61.83 4.33 -24.59
C TYR A 2 -60.68 5.09 -23.93
N GLU A 3 -60.97 5.80 -22.84
CA GLU A 3 -59.94 6.40 -22.00
C GLU A 3 -59.42 5.36 -21.01
N GLU A 4 -58.11 5.18 -21.06
CA GLU A 4 -57.33 4.17 -20.35
C GLU A 4 -57.00 4.69 -18.95
N THR A 5 -57.63 4.11 -17.93
CA THR A 5 -57.47 4.45 -16.52
C THR A 5 -56.08 4.02 -16.03
N ARG A 6 -55.23 4.99 -15.66
CA ARG A 6 -53.88 4.75 -15.13
C ARG A 6 -53.91 4.01 -13.79
N HIS A 7 -53.09 2.97 -13.70
CA HIS A 7 -52.78 2.20 -12.49
C HIS A 7 -52.26 3.07 -11.34
N GLN A 8 -52.86 2.93 -10.16
CA GLN A 8 -52.25 3.27 -8.87
C GLN A 8 -51.82 1.95 -8.19
N GLU A 9 -50.51 1.75 -7.99
CA GLU A 9 -49.97 0.69 -7.13
C GLU A 9 -48.98 1.34 -6.15
N THR A 10 -49.48 1.69 -4.97
CA THR A 10 -49.29 1.07 -3.63
C THR A 10 -48.04 1.54 -2.85
N PRO A 11 -48.22 2.18 -1.67
CA PRO A 11 -47.16 2.41 -0.70
C PRO A 11 -47.12 1.27 0.34
N GLY A 12 -45.93 0.77 0.68
CA GLY A 12 -45.74 0.09 1.96
C GLY A 12 -44.80 -1.12 1.95
N HIS A 13 -43.49 -0.88 2.00
CA HIS A 13 -42.58 -1.86 2.57
C HIS A 13 -42.35 -1.55 4.05
N PRO A 14 -42.53 -2.52 4.98
CA PRO A 14 -42.23 -2.32 6.39
C PRO A 14 -40.72 -2.34 6.66
N PRO A 15 -40.22 -1.64 7.69
CA PRO A 15 -38.81 -1.63 8.04
C PRO A 15 -38.37 -2.97 8.64
N LEU A 16 -37.26 -3.50 8.12
CA LEU A 16 -36.60 -4.69 8.65
C LEU A 16 -36.05 -4.39 10.05
N ALA A 17 -36.53 -5.14 11.04
CA ALA A 17 -36.05 -5.10 12.42
C ALA A 17 -34.56 -5.51 12.46
N ARG A 18 -33.70 -4.58 12.90
CA ARG A 18 -32.29 -4.85 13.18
C ARG A 18 -32.15 -5.54 14.54
N THR A 19 -31.95 -6.85 14.54
CA THR A 19 -31.52 -7.61 15.71
C THR A 19 -30.04 -7.31 15.98
N VAL A 20 -29.75 -6.50 17.00
CA VAL A 20 -28.37 -6.23 17.43
C VAL A 20 -27.96 -7.31 18.43
N TYR A 21 -27.14 -8.26 18.01
CA TYR A 21 -26.43 -9.17 18.91
C TYR A 21 -25.27 -8.42 19.57
N LEU A 22 -25.42 -8.09 20.86
CA LEU A 22 -24.33 -7.60 21.70
C LEU A 22 -23.49 -8.78 22.19
N SER A 23 -22.50 -9.19 21.41
CA SER A 23 -21.45 -10.13 21.84
C SER A 23 -20.53 -9.43 22.85
N ARG A 24 -20.69 -9.79 24.14
CA ARG A 24 -19.78 -9.41 25.22
C ARG A 24 -18.43 -10.11 25.03
N CYS A 25 -17.41 -9.39 24.56
CA CYS A 25 -16.03 -9.85 24.65
C CYS A 25 -15.46 -9.55 26.06
N PRO A 26 -14.78 -10.52 26.71
CA PRO A 26 -14.15 -10.32 28.01
C PRO A 26 -12.94 -9.39 27.91
N ARG A 27 -12.84 -8.45 28.84
CA ARG A 27 -11.71 -7.50 28.98
C ARG A 27 -10.46 -8.25 29.44
N HIS A 28 -9.47 -8.42 28.57
CA HIS A 28 -8.11 -8.70 29.00
C HIS A 28 -7.44 -7.40 29.46
N LEU A 29 -7.11 -7.33 30.76
CA LEU A 29 -6.31 -6.29 31.39
C LEU A 29 -4.86 -6.34 30.89
N PRO A 30 -4.17 -5.20 30.69
CA PRO A 30 -2.77 -5.19 30.31
C PRO A 30 -1.85 -5.57 31.48
N LYS A 31 -0.87 -6.43 31.18
CA LYS A 31 0.22 -6.80 32.09
C LYS A 31 1.16 -5.61 32.31
N HIS A 32 1.56 -5.46 33.57
CA HIS A 32 2.54 -4.51 34.08
C HIS A 32 3.77 -4.33 33.18
N ARG A 33 4.14 -3.06 32.95
CA ARG A 33 5.43 -2.64 32.40
C ARG A 33 6.42 -2.51 33.56
N PRO A 34 7.55 -3.23 33.62
CA PRO A 34 8.57 -2.97 34.63
C PRO A 34 9.31 -1.67 34.34
N ALA A 35 9.72 -1.03 35.43
CA ALA A 35 10.38 0.27 35.48
C ALA A 35 11.71 0.28 34.71
N VAL A 36 11.96 1.42 34.07
CA VAL A 36 13.22 1.77 33.40
C VAL A 36 14.27 1.98 34.50
N GLY A 37 15.28 1.11 34.53
CA GLY A 37 16.47 1.28 35.36
C GLY A 37 17.54 2.01 34.57
N ASP A 38 18.01 3.11 35.14
CA ASP A 38 19.20 3.84 34.69
C ASP A 38 20.43 2.92 34.75
N ALA A 39 21.05 2.66 33.60
CA ALA A 39 22.35 2.04 33.50
C ALA A 39 23.33 3.03 32.86
N SER A 40 23.79 3.96 33.69
CA SER A 40 25.01 4.73 33.47
C SER A 40 26.21 3.89 33.90
N ALA A 41 27.29 4.02 33.13
CA ALA A 41 28.66 3.55 33.38
C ALA A 41 28.96 2.06 33.13
N ALA A 42 29.72 1.79 32.06
CA ALA A 42 30.77 0.78 32.08
C ALA A 42 31.71 0.94 30.86
N VAL A 43 32.84 1.59 31.13
CA VAL A 43 34.22 1.23 30.74
C VAL A 43 34.61 0.98 29.28
N ASP A 44 35.48 1.88 28.83
CA ASP A 44 36.67 1.62 28.02
C ASP A 44 37.35 0.29 28.39
N ALA A 45 37.31 -0.70 27.48
CA ALA A 45 38.28 -1.79 27.41
C ALA A 45 38.08 -2.57 26.10
N ALA A 46 38.96 -2.37 25.13
CA ALA A 46 39.57 -3.42 24.29
C ALA A 46 40.20 -2.83 23.03
N SER A 47 41.29 -2.10 23.22
CA SER A 47 42.43 -2.17 22.30
C SER A 47 43.00 -3.58 22.43
N MET A 48 42.80 -4.43 21.43
CA MET A 48 43.67 -5.55 21.01
C MET A 48 42.86 -6.51 20.14
N LEU A 49 42.69 -6.15 18.86
CA LEU A 49 42.43 -7.15 17.83
C LEU A 49 43.75 -7.48 17.13
N PRO A 50 44.11 -8.75 16.98
CA PRO A 50 45.36 -9.12 16.34
C PRO A 50 45.31 -8.98 14.81
N ASP A 51 46.28 -8.26 14.25
CA ASP A 51 46.57 -8.20 12.80
C ASP A 51 47.15 -9.54 12.31
N HIS A 52 46.28 -10.53 12.06
CA HIS A 52 46.68 -11.77 11.37
C HIS A 52 45.74 -12.06 10.20
N ILE A 53 45.72 -11.18 9.20
CA ILE A 53 45.16 -11.53 7.90
C ILE A 53 46.12 -12.51 7.25
N ASN A 54 45.83 -13.79 7.47
CA ASN A 54 46.43 -14.93 6.80
C ASN A 54 46.08 -14.84 5.31
N ARG A 55 46.92 -14.14 4.53
CA ARG A 55 46.86 -14.13 3.07
C ARG A 55 47.25 -15.53 2.59
N HIS A 56 46.29 -16.43 2.54
CA HIS A 56 46.42 -17.69 1.82
C HIS A 56 46.74 -17.36 0.37
N HIS A 57 48.02 -17.53 0.01
CA HIS A 57 48.51 -17.44 -1.34
C HIS A 57 47.91 -18.62 -2.10
N VAL A 58 46.78 -18.39 -2.78
CA VAL A 58 46.20 -19.38 -3.69
C VAL A 58 47.12 -19.42 -4.92
N PRO A 59 47.83 -20.54 -5.18
CA PRO A 59 48.66 -20.64 -6.37
C PRO A 59 47.77 -20.50 -7.60
N ARG A 60 48.14 -19.58 -8.49
CA ARG A 60 47.50 -19.45 -9.81
C ARG A 60 47.79 -20.73 -10.58
N VAL A 61 46.78 -21.59 -10.69
CA VAL A 61 46.83 -22.76 -11.56
C VAL A 61 47.04 -22.27 -13.01
N PRO A 62 48.05 -22.77 -13.75
CA PRO A 62 48.26 -22.42 -15.15
C PRO A 62 46.97 -22.68 -15.93
N ARG A 63 46.45 -21.65 -16.61
CA ARG A 63 45.32 -21.82 -17.53
C ARG A 63 45.79 -22.69 -18.69
N ASP A 64 45.30 -23.90 -18.73
CA ASP A 64 45.51 -24.83 -19.83
C ASP A 64 44.83 -24.27 -21.10
N PRO A 65 45.57 -23.86 -22.13
CA PRO A 65 44.98 -23.26 -23.35
C PRO A 65 44.26 -24.30 -24.22
N SER A 66 44.36 -25.58 -23.88
CA SER A 66 43.75 -26.70 -24.59
C SER A 66 42.34 -27.04 -24.13
N SER A 67 41.84 -26.44 -23.04
CA SER A 67 40.46 -26.63 -22.62
C SER A 67 39.56 -25.65 -23.37
N ALA A 68 39.33 -25.96 -24.65
CA ALA A 68 38.14 -25.52 -25.38
C ALA A 68 36.92 -26.14 -24.68
N HIS A 69 36.62 -25.64 -23.48
CA HIS A 69 35.34 -25.82 -22.84
C HIS A 69 34.34 -25.28 -23.86
N VAL A 70 33.61 -26.19 -24.50
CA VAL A 70 32.22 -26.00 -24.86
C VAL A 70 31.63 -25.32 -23.64
N THR A 71 31.51 -23.99 -23.67
CA THR A 71 30.75 -23.26 -22.66
C THR A 71 29.42 -24.00 -22.67
N PRO A 72 29.02 -24.68 -21.58
CA PRO A 72 27.72 -25.32 -21.52
C PRO A 72 26.78 -24.22 -21.94
N GLY A 73 26.24 -24.35 -23.15
CA GLY A 73 25.47 -23.28 -23.78
C GLY A 73 24.50 -22.89 -22.71
N TRP A 74 24.58 -21.62 -22.28
CA TRP A 74 23.68 -21.06 -21.28
C TRP A 74 22.31 -21.36 -21.86
N ARG A 75 21.73 -22.48 -21.42
CA ARG A 75 20.49 -23.01 -21.95
C ARG A 75 19.55 -21.95 -21.47
N CYS A 76 19.21 -21.05 -22.38
CA CYS A 76 18.30 -19.93 -22.19
C CYS A 76 17.23 -20.48 -21.28
N CYS A 77 17.22 -19.98 -20.05
CA CYS A 77 16.30 -20.40 -19.02
C CYS A 77 14.95 -20.47 -19.73
N ARG A 78 14.41 -21.68 -19.87
CA ARG A 78 13.01 -21.82 -20.26
C ARG A 78 12.31 -21.03 -19.17
N HIS A 79 11.90 -19.79 -19.49
CA HIS A 79 10.92 -19.08 -18.72
C HIS A 79 9.75 -20.04 -18.68
N ASP A 80 9.58 -20.67 -17.51
CA ASP A 80 8.46 -21.55 -17.26
C ASP A 80 7.23 -20.69 -17.45
N SER A 81 6.32 -21.16 -18.30
CA SER A 81 5.06 -20.48 -18.61
C SER A 81 4.18 -20.21 -17.38
N ASP A 82 4.55 -20.75 -16.23
CA ASP A 82 3.90 -20.57 -14.92
C ASP A 82 3.98 -19.12 -14.42
N ASP A 83 5.13 -18.45 -14.63
CA ASP A 83 5.34 -17.07 -14.16
C ASP A 83 4.41 -16.08 -14.91
N GLU A 84 4.15 -16.31 -16.19
CA GLU A 84 3.30 -15.44 -17.03
C GLU A 84 1.81 -15.56 -16.65
N GLU A 85 1.35 -16.75 -16.25
CA GLU A 85 -0.03 -16.96 -15.78
C GLU A 85 -0.26 -16.27 -14.43
N GLU A 86 0.71 -16.35 -13.51
CA GLU A 86 0.65 -15.63 -12.23
C GLU A 86 0.62 -14.11 -12.43
N VAL A 87 1.48 -13.57 -13.31
CA VAL A 87 1.51 -12.14 -13.63
C VAL A 87 0.18 -11.68 -14.22
N GLN A 88 -0.40 -12.44 -15.15
CA GLN A 88 -1.69 -12.13 -15.75
C GLN A 88 -2.82 -12.16 -14.71
N SER A 89 -2.86 -13.16 -13.84
CA SER A 89 -3.83 -13.26 -12.74
C SER A 89 -3.73 -12.06 -11.78
N ASN A 90 -2.51 -11.66 -11.42
CA ASN A 90 -2.27 -10.48 -10.59
C ASN A 90 -2.71 -9.18 -11.30
N ALA A 91 -2.46 -9.05 -12.60
CA ALA A 91 -2.89 -7.90 -13.39
C ALA A 91 -4.42 -7.75 -13.46
N GLU A 92 -5.17 -8.85 -13.42
CA GLU A 92 -6.64 -8.84 -13.36
C GLU A 92 -7.18 -8.56 -11.95
N TYR A 93 -6.44 -8.97 -10.92
CA TYR A 93 -6.85 -8.80 -9.52
C TYR A 93 -6.60 -7.38 -8.98
N LEU A 94 -5.43 -6.81 -9.29
CA LEU A 94 -4.99 -5.52 -8.74
C LEU A 94 -5.97 -4.34 -9.01
N PRO A 95 -6.59 -4.20 -10.20
CA PRO A 95 -7.57 -3.13 -10.44
C PRO A 95 -8.77 -3.21 -9.50
N ARG A 96 -9.29 -4.42 -9.26
CA ARG A 96 -10.41 -4.63 -8.33
C ARG A 96 -10.03 -4.26 -6.91
N GLN A 97 -8.83 -4.66 -6.49
CA GLN A 97 -8.31 -4.32 -5.17
C GLN A 97 -8.09 -2.80 -5.01
N ALA A 98 -7.66 -2.11 -6.07
CA ALA A 98 -7.54 -0.65 -6.08
C ALA A 98 -8.91 0.03 -5.90
N ASP A 99 -9.95 -0.43 -6.62
CA ASP A 99 -11.32 0.08 -6.47
C ASP A 99 -11.85 -0.13 -5.03
N GLU A 100 -11.56 -1.29 -4.43
CA GLU A 100 -11.91 -1.57 -3.03
C GLU A 100 -11.21 -0.61 -2.06
N PHE A 101 -9.93 -0.27 -2.30
CA PHE A 101 -9.23 0.73 -1.49
C PHE A 101 -9.82 2.13 -1.63
N ILE A 102 -10.21 2.53 -2.84
CA ILE A 102 -10.88 3.83 -3.08
C ILE A 102 -12.20 3.86 -2.30
N ARG A 103 -13.04 2.84 -2.46
CA ARG A 103 -14.32 2.74 -1.75
C ARG A 103 -14.13 2.69 -0.23
N ALA A 104 -13.12 1.98 0.26
CA ALA A 104 -12.77 1.98 1.67
C ALA A 104 -12.39 3.38 2.16
N ALA A 105 -11.60 4.13 1.39
CA ALA A 105 -11.23 5.51 1.72
C ALA A 105 -12.44 6.45 1.76
N GLU A 106 -13.41 6.30 0.86
CA GLU A 106 -14.67 7.06 0.87
C GLU A 106 -15.49 6.79 2.14
N ILE A 107 -15.67 5.51 2.49
CA ILE A 107 -16.34 5.10 3.74
C ILE A 107 -15.62 5.71 4.94
N LEU A 108 -14.27 5.69 4.93
CA LEU A 108 -13.47 6.29 5.98
C LEU A 108 -13.77 7.78 6.14
N ARG A 109 -13.73 8.53 5.04
CA ARG A 109 -14.00 9.99 5.03
C ARG A 109 -15.43 10.31 5.48
N ALA A 110 -16.42 9.54 5.01
CA ALA A 110 -17.82 9.73 5.38
C ALA A 110 -18.08 9.51 6.88
N HIS A 111 -17.32 8.61 7.52
CA HIS A 111 -17.51 8.31 8.94
C HIS A 111 -16.74 9.21 9.91
N VAL A 112 -15.73 9.95 9.46
CA VAL A 112 -14.93 10.86 10.31
C VAL A 112 -15.80 11.91 11.02
N PRO A 113 -16.75 12.61 10.37
CA PRO A 113 -17.60 13.60 11.04
C PRO A 113 -18.48 13.04 12.15
N HIS A 114 -18.84 11.75 12.07
CA HIS A 114 -19.69 11.09 13.07
C HIS A 114 -18.95 10.74 14.37
N LYS A 115 -17.60 10.81 14.40
CA LYS A 115 -16.77 10.60 15.59
C LYS A 115 -17.08 9.30 16.36
N ASN A 116 -17.45 8.22 15.65
CA ASN A 116 -17.72 6.93 16.29
C ASN A 116 -16.41 6.32 16.80
N ARG A 117 -16.12 6.51 18.09
CA ARG A 117 -14.89 6.09 18.76
C ARG A 117 -14.59 4.59 18.58
N ILE A 118 -15.59 3.72 18.73
CA ILE A 118 -15.37 2.26 18.68
C ILE A 118 -14.91 1.85 17.28
N TRP A 119 -15.59 2.39 16.27
CA TRP A 119 -15.26 2.10 14.88
C TRP A 119 -13.90 2.72 14.48
N MET A 120 -13.64 3.99 14.81
CA MET A 120 -12.33 4.60 14.51
C MET A 120 -11.18 3.84 15.20
N SER A 121 -11.37 3.43 16.46
CA SER A 121 -10.36 2.66 17.19
C SER A 121 -10.11 1.28 16.56
N SER A 122 -11.14 0.65 15.99
CA SER A 122 -10.99 -0.65 15.35
C SER A 122 -10.22 -0.54 14.03
N ILE A 123 -10.44 0.54 13.26
CA ILE A 123 -9.68 0.83 12.04
C ILE A 123 -8.21 1.10 12.38
N VAL A 124 -7.93 1.98 13.34
CA VAL A 124 -6.55 2.32 13.77
C VAL A 124 -5.83 1.07 14.27
N LYS A 125 -6.48 0.22 15.07
CA LYS A 125 -5.87 -0.99 15.61
C LYS A 125 -5.51 -2.03 14.52
N ARG A 126 -6.27 -2.08 13.42
CA ARG A 126 -6.00 -2.99 12.31
C ARG A 126 -4.86 -2.52 11.41
N ASP A 127 -4.47 -1.25 11.52
CA ASP A 127 -3.31 -0.66 10.87
C ASP A 127 -3.23 -0.83 9.35
N ILE A 128 -4.39 -1.03 8.71
CA ILE A 128 -4.49 -1.28 7.26
C ILE A 128 -3.90 -0.10 6.46
N GLY A 129 -4.09 1.12 6.97
CA GLY A 129 -3.56 2.33 6.34
C GLY A 129 -2.04 2.46 6.43
N HIS A 130 -1.38 1.84 7.40
CA HIS A 130 0.07 2.03 7.58
C HIS A 130 0.87 1.41 6.44
N ASN A 131 0.61 0.14 6.09
CA ASN A 131 1.31 -0.51 4.99
C ASN A 131 1.09 0.20 3.65
N VAL A 132 -0.16 0.61 3.37
CA VAL A 132 -0.49 1.39 2.16
C VAL A 132 0.24 2.73 2.16
N SER A 133 0.28 3.44 3.30
CA SER A 133 0.98 4.72 3.41
C SER A 133 2.49 4.60 3.20
N LEU A 134 3.11 3.52 3.71
CA LEU A 134 4.53 3.25 3.52
C LEU A 134 4.84 2.93 2.06
N MET A 135 4.00 2.11 1.42
CA MET A 135 4.12 1.80 -0.01
C MET A 135 4.04 3.08 -0.87
N VAL A 136 3.03 3.93 -0.63
CA VAL A 136 2.89 5.21 -1.34
C VAL A 136 4.10 6.12 -1.10
N ALA A 137 4.60 6.21 0.13
CA ALA A 137 5.78 7.01 0.44
C ALA A 137 7.05 6.49 -0.27
N ASP A 138 7.21 5.16 -0.35
CA ASP A 138 8.33 4.51 -1.04
C ASP A 138 8.26 4.76 -2.57
N ILE A 139 7.07 4.66 -3.18
CA ILE A 139 6.84 4.96 -4.60
C ILE A 139 7.10 6.44 -4.89
N ASN A 140 6.50 7.35 -4.11
CA ASN A 140 6.72 8.79 -4.28
C ASN A 140 8.21 9.13 -4.18
N ARG A 141 8.92 8.55 -3.20
CA ARG A 141 10.37 8.73 -3.06
C ARG A 141 11.10 8.25 -4.31
N HIS A 142 10.71 7.10 -4.86
CA HIS A 142 11.33 6.54 -6.06
C HIS A 142 11.14 7.45 -7.27
N GLU A 143 9.91 7.92 -7.51
CA GLU A 143 9.59 8.86 -8.60
C GLU A 143 10.37 10.18 -8.48
N HIS A 144 10.43 10.76 -7.27
CA HIS A 144 11.16 12.02 -7.04
C HIS A 144 12.67 11.86 -7.18
N ARG A 145 13.21 10.67 -6.88
CA ARG A 145 14.65 10.38 -6.91
C ARG A 145 15.11 9.71 -8.20
N ALA A 146 14.24 9.52 -9.21
CA ALA A 146 14.57 8.76 -10.42
C ALA A 146 15.86 9.21 -11.15
N GLN A 147 16.36 10.42 -10.89
CA GLN A 147 17.67 10.91 -11.40
C GLN A 147 18.90 10.31 -10.69
N LYS A 148 18.75 9.78 -9.46
CA LYS A 148 19.82 9.19 -8.67
C LYS A 148 19.54 7.70 -8.49
N ARG A 149 20.48 6.85 -8.94
CA ARG A 149 20.42 5.40 -8.68
C ARG A 149 20.34 5.15 -7.17
N ASP A 150 19.16 4.76 -6.68
CA ASP A 150 19.01 4.19 -5.35
C ASP A 150 19.56 2.76 -5.37
N ASN A 151 20.21 2.33 -4.29
CA ASN A 151 20.77 0.98 -4.22
C ASN A 151 19.64 -0.04 -4.20
N THR A 152 19.59 -0.90 -5.21
CA THR A 152 18.56 -1.95 -5.35
C THR A 152 18.59 -2.96 -4.21
N TRP A 153 19.75 -3.14 -3.57
CA TRP A 153 19.98 -4.14 -2.53
C TRP A 153 20.18 -3.49 -1.16
N PRO A 154 19.29 -3.76 -0.18
CA PRO A 154 19.45 -3.28 1.18
C PRO A 154 20.65 -3.93 1.87
N LYS A 155 21.25 -3.22 2.83
CA LYS A 155 22.26 -3.81 3.71
C LYS A 155 21.59 -4.75 4.70
N ASN A 156 22.31 -5.79 5.15
CA ASN A 156 21.82 -6.69 6.20
C ASN A 156 21.43 -5.89 7.46
N GLY A 157 20.21 -6.09 7.95
CA GLY A 157 19.65 -5.38 9.10
C GLY A 157 18.91 -4.08 8.77
N ASP A 158 18.98 -3.59 7.53
CA ASP A 158 18.23 -2.43 7.08
C ASP A 158 16.81 -2.82 6.65
N LYS A 159 15.89 -2.84 7.62
CA LYS A 159 14.48 -3.18 7.40
C LYS A 159 13.78 -2.17 6.49
N GLU A 160 14.14 -0.90 6.57
CA GLU A 160 13.54 0.16 5.76
C GLU A 160 14.00 0.04 4.30
N GLY A 161 15.29 -0.18 4.08
CA GLY A 161 15.83 -0.47 2.76
C GLY A 161 15.21 -1.72 2.13
N ALA A 162 14.98 -2.78 2.92
CA ALA A 162 14.34 -3.99 2.45
C ALA A 162 12.89 -3.77 2.02
N ARG A 163 12.10 -3.08 2.84
CA ARG A 163 10.73 -2.70 2.49
C ARG A 163 10.70 -1.82 1.24
N HIS A 164 11.56 -0.81 1.20
CA HIS A 164 11.65 0.11 0.06
C HIS A 164 11.99 -0.64 -1.23
N SER A 165 12.97 -1.53 -1.19
CA SER A 165 13.34 -2.39 -2.32
C SER A 165 12.16 -3.28 -2.74
N GLN A 166 11.47 -3.94 -1.82
CA GLN A 166 10.29 -4.75 -2.14
C GLN A 166 9.17 -3.96 -2.82
N ASN A 167 8.89 -2.74 -2.36
CA ASN A 167 7.84 -1.89 -2.92
C ASN A 167 8.18 -1.27 -4.28
N THR A 168 9.47 -1.16 -4.63
CA THR A 168 9.92 -0.42 -5.82
C THR A 168 10.60 -1.29 -6.87
N MET A 169 10.96 -2.53 -6.54
CA MET A 169 11.59 -3.45 -7.48
C MET A 169 10.62 -3.82 -8.60
N GLY A 170 11.01 -3.53 -9.85
CA GLY A 170 10.16 -3.74 -11.03
C GLY A 170 9.12 -2.66 -11.28
N TYR A 171 9.00 -1.67 -10.38
CA TYR A 171 8.15 -0.51 -10.62
C TYR A 171 8.72 0.32 -11.78
N GLN A 172 7.90 0.57 -12.79
CA GLN A 172 8.24 1.45 -13.90
C GLN A 172 7.61 2.81 -13.62
N CYS A 173 8.45 3.86 -13.56
CA CYS A 173 7.96 5.23 -13.46
C CYS A 173 7.18 5.55 -14.74
N VAL A 174 5.86 5.47 -14.65
CA VAL A 174 4.97 5.99 -15.69
C VAL A 174 5.02 7.50 -15.50
N GLN A 175 5.57 8.22 -16.49
CA GLN A 175 5.39 9.67 -16.53
C GLN A 175 3.89 9.91 -16.71
N THR A 176 3.19 10.06 -15.60
CA THR A 176 1.84 10.54 -15.61
C THR A 176 1.98 12.00 -16.02
N GLU A 177 1.84 12.28 -17.32
CA GLU A 177 1.62 13.64 -17.79
C GLU A 177 0.55 14.21 -16.87
N GLU A 178 0.87 15.29 -16.14
CA GLU A 178 -0.03 15.88 -15.15
C GLU A 178 -1.41 16.00 -15.80
N VAL A 179 -2.31 15.07 -15.47
CA VAL A 179 -3.71 15.19 -15.84
C VAL A 179 -4.16 16.34 -14.98
N THR A 180 -4.13 17.53 -15.59
CA THR A 180 -4.63 18.73 -14.99
C THR A 180 -6.11 18.44 -14.81
N ILE A 181 -6.49 17.99 -13.62
CA ILE A 181 -7.87 17.95 -13.20
C ILE A 181 -8.23 19.42 -13.05
N THR A 182 -8.47 20.09 -14.18
CA THR A 182 -9.30 21.28 -14.21
C THR A 182 -10.62 20.80 -13.67
N GLU A 183 -10.80 20.94 -12.36
CA GLU A 183 -12.09 20.91 -11.73
C GLU A 183 -12.93 21.86 -12.57
N VAL A 184 -13.77 21.31 -13.44
CA VAL A 184 -14.88 22.03 -14.01
C VAL A 184 -15.81 22.22 -12.82
N VAL A 185 -15.49 23.23 -12.01
CA VAL A 185 -16.43 23.83 -11.08
C VAL A 185 -17.47 24.44 -11.99
N GLU A 186 -18.43 23.62 -12.42
CA GLU A 186 -19.71 24.11 -12.89
C GLU A 186 -20.30 24.84 -11.69
N GLU A 187 -20.02 26.13 -11.61
CA GLU A 187 -20.80 27.07 -10.83
C GLU A 187 -22.24 26.90 -11.30
N GLY A 188 -22.95 26.00 -10.63
CA GLY A 188 -24.39 25.87 -10.68
C GLY A 188 -24.96 27.17 -10.15
N GLY A 189 -25.01 28.17 -11.03
CA GLY A 189 -25.67 29.44 -10.83
C GLY A 189 -27.10 29.14 -10.45
N ALA A 190 -27.38 29.27 -9.17
CA ALA A 190 -28.73 29.31 -8.64
C ALA A 190 -29.44 30.51 -9.29
N GLN A 191 -30.11 30.27 -10.41
CA GLN A 191 -31.09 31.20 -10.93
C GLN A 191 -32.26 31.23 -9.95
N ALA A 192 -32.15 32.14 -8.99
CA ALA A 192 -33.27 32.60 -8.18
C ALA A 192 -34.32 33.17 -9.14
N LYS A 193 -35.33 32.36 -9.47
CA LYS A 193 -36.58 32.82 -10.08
C LYS A 193 -37.22 33.81 -9.11
N LYS A 194 -36.99 35.10 -9.34
CA LYS A 194 -37.81 36.18 -8.76
C LYS A 194 -39.21 36.02 -9.32
N SER A 195 -40.10 35.46 -8.52
CA SER A 195 -41.54 35.64 -8.64
C SER A 195 -41.86 37.11 -8.37
N GLY A 196 -41.85 37.92 -9.42
CA GLY A 196 -42.45 39.25 -9.42
C GLY A 196 -43.91 39.12 -9.84
N ALA A 197 -44.80 39.18 -8.86
CA ALA A 197 -46.21 39.45 -9.07
C ALA A 197 -46.36 40.93 -9.45
N GLU A 198 -46.95 41.21 -10.60
CA GLU A 198 -47.47 42.53 -10.95
C GLU A 198 -48.96 42.34 -11.26
N LEU A 199 -49.77 42.76 -10.29
CA LEU A 199 -51.20 43.02 -10.40
C LEU A 199 -51.30 44.54 -10.50
N ASP A 200 -51.69 45.05 -11.65
CA ASP A 200 -52.61 46.18 -11.84
C ASP A 200 -53.03 46.28 -13.32
#